data_AF-A0A3N4JXT5-F1
#
_entry.id   AF-A0A3N4JXT5-F1
#
_cell.length_a   1.000
_cell.length_b   1.000
_cell.length_c   1.000
_cell.angle_alpha   90.00
_cell.angle_beta   90.00
_cell.angle_gamma   90.00
#
_symmetry.space_group_name_H-M   'P 1'
#
loop_
_entity.id
_entity.type
_entity.pdbx_description
1 polymer ?
#
loop_
_entity_poly.entity_id
_entity_poly.type
_entity_poly.pdbx_seq_one_letter_code
_entity_poly.pdbx_strand_id
1 'polypeptide(L)'
;ADLHKPDLLHNIYLGLFKHMIEWVEGFLKKHKWQKEFDDVWKALPPYHGFSVPKKSYREVTQWQGKEMRNLGRCITVVLASALRNPDSSQQQPFKRALQCVCSLIDFSLMAQYRSHTPETLRYMEQYLRTFHETRDIFLEFR
;
A
#
# COMPACT_ATOMS: atom_id res chain seq x y z
N ALA A 1 5.99 -30.97 -10.45
CA ALA A 1 4.91 -30.13 -11.01
C ALA A 1 5.41 -28.70 -10.97
N ASP A 2 5.53 -28.06 -12.12
CA ASP A 2 5.95 -26.66 -12.21
C ASP A 2 4.79 -25.80 -11.69
N LEU A 3 4.87 -25.40 -10.42
CA LEU A 3 3.85 -24.58 -9.78
C LEU A 3 3.83 -23.23 -10.54
N HIS A 4 2.71 -22.89 -11.17
CA HIS A 4 2.58 -21.64 -11.93
C HIS A 4 3.00 -20.47 -11.03
N LYS A 5 4.10 -19.80 -11.38
CA LYS A 5 4.58 -18.64 -10.63
C LYS A 5 3.48 -17.58 -10.70
N PRO A 6 2.97 -17.08 -9.56
CA PRO A 6 1.95 -16.06 -9.58
C PRO A 6 2.46 -14.86 -10.37
N ASP A 7 1.67 -14.39 -11.33
CA ASP A 7 1.99 -13.17 -12.08
C ASP A 7 1.87 -11.97 -11.13
N LEU A 8 3.00 -11.64 -10.49
CA LEU A 8 3.11 -10.54 -9.54
C LEU A 8 2.83 -9.19 -10.20
N LEU A 9 3.17 -9.06 -11.49
CA LEU A 9 2.99 -7.81 -12.20
C LEU A 9 1.51 -7.52 -12.40
N HIS A 10 0.77 -8.45 -12.99
CA HIS A 10 -0.63 -8.21 -13.32
C HIS A 10 -1.55 -8.38 -12.11
N ASN A 11 -1.31 -9.37 -11.24
CA ASN A 11 -2.20 -9.60 -10.09
C ASN A 11 -1.94 -8.63 -8.94
N ILE A 12 -0.68 -8.49 -8.52
CA ILE A 12 -0.35 -7.70 -7.32
C ILE A 12 -0.16 -6.23 -7.68
N TYR A 13 0.77 -5.93 -8.59
CA TYR A 13 1.17 -4.54 -8.84
C TYR A 13 0.11 -3.76 -9.63
N LEU A 14 -0.33 -4.26 -10.78
CA LEU A 14 -1.30 -3.58 -11.62
C LEU A 14 -2.76 -3.85 -11.20
N GLY A 15 -3.03 -4.99 -10.57
CA GLY A 15 -4.34 -5.32 -10.02
C GLY A 15 -4.56 -4.70 -8.64
N LEU A 16 -3.91 -5.23 -7.61
CA LEU A 16 -4.19 -4.85 -6.22
C LEU A 16 -3.67 -3.46 -5.85
N PHE A 17 -2.39 -3.17 -6.12
CA PHE A 17 -1.77 -1.93 -5.62
C PHE A 17 -2.33 -0.70 -6.29
N LYS A 18 -2.62 -0.76 -7.59
CA LYS A 18 -3.26 0.32 -8.32
C LYS A 18 -4.57 0.76 -7.66
N HIS A 19 -5.48 -0.19 -7.40
CA HIS A 19 -6.75 0.13 -6.74
C HIS A 19 -6.56 0.59 -5.30
N MET A 20 -5.65 -0.06 -4.56
CA MET A 20 -5.34 0.34 -3.18
C MET A 20 -4.91 1.81 -3.11
N ILE A 21 -4.03 2.27 -4.02
CA ILE A 21 -3.54 3.65 -3.97
C ILE A 21 -4.60 4.67 -4.44
N GLU A 22 -5.49 4.29 -5.35
CA GLU A 22 -6.69 5.08 -5.70
C GLU A 22 -7.59 5.27 -4.46
N TRP A 23 -7.80 4.21 -3.67
CA TRP A 23 -8.59 4.30 -2.43
C TRP A 23 -7.92 5.17 -1.37
N VAL A 24 -6.60 5.03 -1.20
CA VAL A 24 -5.80 5.86 -0.29
C VAL A 24 -5.89 7.33 -0.70
N GLU A 25 -5.84 7.64 -1.99
CA GLU A 25 -6.01 9.03 -2.45
C GLU A 25 -7.40 9.58 -2.10
N GLY A 26 -8.46 8.83 -2.35
CA GLY A 26 -9.83 9.21 -2.00
C GLY A 26 -9.99 9.45 -0.50
N PHE A 27 -9.42 8.57 0.31
CA PHE A 27 -9.38 8.69 1.77
C PHE A 27 -8.66 9.96 2.22
N LEU A 28 -7.45 10.21 1.73
CA LEU A 28 -6.67 11.40 2.07
C LEU A 28 -7.42 12.67 1.66
N LYS A 29 -8.10 12.67 0.51
CA LYS A 29 -8.92 13.79 0.04
C LYS A 29 -10.08 14.09 0.99
N LYS A 30 -10.84 13.07 1.40
CA LYS A 30 -11.96 13.22 2.35
C LYS A 30 -11.48 13.80 3.68
N HIS A 31 -10.33 13.35 4.15
CA HIS A 31 -9.77 13.76 5.43
C HIS A 31 -8.96 15.05 5.38
N LYS A 32 -8.74 15.64 4.19
CA LYS A 32 -7.90 16.82 3.95
C LYS A 32 -6.42 16.62 4.30
N TRP A 33 -5.92 15.39 4.13
CA TRP A 33 -4.54 14.97 4.49
C TRP A 33 -3.60 14.78 3.28
N GLN A 34 -4.04 15.31 2.14
CA GLN A 34 -3.37 15.16 0.85
C GLN A 34 -1.99 15.81 0.83
N LYS A 35 -1.85 16.97 1.47
CA LYS A 35 -0.60 17.74 1.48
C LYS A 35 0.47 17.03 2.32
N GLU A 36 0.08 16.50 3.47
CA GLU A 36 0.92 15.77 4.42
C GLU A 36 1.50 14.51 3.76
N PHE A 37 0.67 13.80 2.98
CA PHE A 37 1.13 12.67 2.18
C PHE A 37 2.11 13.10 1.08
N ASP A 38 1.78 14.14 0.31
CA ASP A 38 2.64 14.62 -0.78
C ASP A 38 3.99 15.16 -0.27
N ASP A 39 4.00 15.82 0.89
CA ASP A 39 5.20 16.35 1.55
C ASP A 39 6.15 15.19 1.93
N VAL A 40 5.62 14.11 2.52
CA VAL A 40 6.40 12.89 2.85
C VAL A 40 6.86 12.15 1.60
N TRP A 41 5.97 12.00 0.61
CA TRP A 41 6.27 11.32 -0.65
C TRP A 41 7.44 11.95 -1.39
N LYS A 42 7.47 13.29 -1.44
CA LYS A 42 8.56 14.07 -2.06
C LYS A 42 9.85 14.07 -1.23
N ALA A 43 9.75 13.87 0.09
CA ALA A 43 10.90 13.81 1.00
C ALA A 43 11.57 12.42 1.07
N LEU A 44 11.11 11.43 0.28
CA LEU A 44 11.72 10.10 0.27
C LEU A 44 13.20 10.16 -0.14
N PRO A 45 14.14 9.65 0.68
CA PRO A 45 15.54 9.67 0.34
C PRO A 45 15.84 8.68 -0.80
N PRO A 46 16.80 8.99 -1.69
CA PRO A 46 17.28 8.03 -2.67
C PRO A 46 18.00 6.87 -1.96
N TYR A 47 17.81 5.65 -2.44
CA TYR A 47 18.60 4.49 -2.04
C TYR A 47 18.79 3.54 -3.23
N HIS A 48 19.74 2.61 -3.12
CA HIS A 48 20.12 1.73 -4.23
C HIS A 48 18.92 0.92 -4.76
N GLY A 49 18.68 1.00 -6.08
CA GLY A 49 17.57 0.29 -6.73
C GLY A 49 16.19 0.90 -6.49
N PHE A 50 16.09 2.07 -5.85
CA PHE A 50 14.87 2.84 -5.65
C PHE A 50 14.90 4.13 -6.47
N SER A 51 13.82 4.38 -7.20
CA SER A 51 13.67 5.63 -7.95
C SER A 51 12.80 6.57 -7.14
N VAL A 52 13.38 7.67 -6.66
CA VAL A 52 12.60 8.67 -5.91
C VAL A 52 11.51 9.24 -6.81
N PRO A 53 10.24 9.24 -6.38
CA PRO A 53 9.17 9.89 -7.12
C PRO A 53 9.45 11.37 -7.30
N LYS A 54 9.58 11.83 -8.56
CA LYS A 54 9.77 13.26 -8.87
C LYS A 54 8.45 14.03 -9.01
N LYS A 55 7.37 13.28 -9.17
CA LYS A 55 6.00 13.77 -9.32
C LYS A 55 5.20 13.34 -8.08
N SER A 56 4.25 14.18 -7.68
CA SER A 56 3.21 13.74 -6.75
C SER A 56 2.44 12.56 -7.35
N TYR A 57 1.83 11.74 -6.50
CA TYR A 57 1.04 10.60 -6.95
C TYR A 57 0.00 11.01 -8.00
N ARG A 58 -0.60 12.20 -7.84
CA ARG A 58 -1.68 12.74 -8.70
C ARG A 58 -1.23 13.15 -10.09
N GLU A 59 0.05 13.43 -10.28
CA GLU A 59 0.62 13.88 -11.56
C GLU A 59 1.02 12.70 -12.47
N VAL A 60 0.85 11.46 -12.00
CA VAL A 60 1.15 10.24 -12.75
C VAL A 60 -0.13 9.78 -13.45
N THR A 61 -0.22 10.01 -14.76
CA THR A 61 -1.39 9.64 -15.58
C THR A 61 -1.39 8.17 -16.01
N GLN A 62 -0.22 7.53 -16.05
CA GLN A 62 -0.07 6.13 -16.41
C GLN A 62 0.95 5.47 -15.50
N TRP A 63 0.50 4.45 -14.76
CA TRP A 63 1.36 3.68 -13.87
C TRP A 63 1.94 2.47 -14.58
N GLN A 64 3.26 2.37 -14.60
CA GLN A 64 4.00 1.23 -15.11
C GLN A 64 4.32 0.25 -13.99
N GLY A 65 4.57 -1.02 -14.34
CA GLY A 65 4.91 -2.06 -13.37
C GLY A 65 6.12 -1.74 -12.48
N LYS A 66 7.12 -1.04 -13.03
CA LYS A 66 8.30 -0.58 -12.26
C LYS A 66 7.91 0.45 -11.20
N GLU A 67 7.01 1.36 -11.52
CA GLU A 67 6.53 2.40 -10.61
C GLU A 67 5.67 1.80 -9.51
N MET A 68 4.79 0.85 -9.84
CA MET A 68 3.97 0.13 -8.86
C MET A 68 4.81 -0.74 -7.91
N ARG A 69 5.87 -1.37 -8.40
CA ARG A 69 6.84 -2.07 -7.54
C ARG A 69 7.53 -1.09 -6.59
N ASN A 70 7.86 0.11 -7.08
CA ASN A 70 8.48 1.15 -6.28
C ASN A 70 7.52 1.68 -5.20
N LEU A 71 6.24 1.88 -5.56
CA LEU A 71 5.15 2.21 -4.63
C LEU A 71 5.05 1.18 -3.51
N GLY A 72 5.01 -0.12 -3.84
CA GLY A 72 4.94 -1.19 -2.85
C GLY A 72 6.07 -1.18 -1.81
N ARG A 73 7.24 -0.63 -2.16
CA ARG A 73 8.38 -0.52 -1.24
C ARG A 73 8.27 0.64 -0.26
N CYS A 74 7.55 1.71 -0.60
CA CYS A 74 7.52 2.93 0.20
C CYS A 74 6.15 3.26 0.79
N ILE A 75 5.05 2.77 0.22
CA ILE A 75 3.69 3.23 0.56
C ILE A 75 3.37 3.11 2.06
N THR A 76 3.76 2.01 2.71
CA THR A 76 3.57 1.82 4.15
C THR A 76 4.26 2.91 4.97
N VAL A 77 5.52 3.21 4.64
CA VAL A 77 6.32 4.23 5.35
C VAL A 77 5.79 5.63 5.09
N VAL A 78 5.41 5.91 3.84
CA VAL A 78 4.83 7.20 3.47
C VAL A 78 3.52 7.44 4.21
N LEU A 79 2.60 6.46 4.15
CA LEU A 79 1.30 6.57 4.80
C LEU A 79 1.44 6.67 6.32
N ALA A 80 2.25 5.82 6.95
CA ALA A 80 2.47 5.87 8.40
C ALA A 80 3.04 7.23 8.84
N SER A 81 3.94 7.82 8.04
CA SER A 81 4.55 9.11 8.37
C SER A 81 3.58 10.27 8.16
N ALA A 82 2.78 10.23 7.10
CA ALA A 82 1.76 11.24 6.81
C ALA A 82 0.65 11.26 7.88
N LEU A 83 0.25 10.08 8.38
CA LEU A 83 -0.84 9.90 9.34
C LEU A 83 -0.38 9.96 10.81
N ARG A 84 0.85 10.39 11.10
CA ARG A 84 1.47 10.27 12.45
C ARG A 84 0.78 11.11 13.53
N ASN A 85 0.29 12.30 13.18
CA ASN A 85 -0.25 13.27 14.14
C ASN A 85 -1.68 13.72 13.73
N PRO A 86 -2.67 12.82 13.79
CA PRO A 86 -4.04 13.17 13.45
C PRO A 86 -4.77 13.83 14.62
N ASP A 87 -5.78 14.63 14.28
CA ASP A 87 -6.77 15.09 15.24
C ASP A 87 -7.48 13.89 15.91
N SER A 88 -8.01 14.08 17.12
CA SER A 88 -8.69 13.03 17.89
C SER A 88 -9.81 12.33 17.10
N SER A 89 -10.52 13.06 16.24
CA SER A 89 -11.58 12.50 15.38
C SER A 89 -11.06 11.63 14.24
N GLN A 90 -9.79 11.77 13.86
CA GLN A 90 -9.18 11.09 12.72
C GLN A 90 -8.24 9.94 13.13
N GLN A 91 -7.89 9.82 14.41
CA GLN A 91 -7.02 8.75 14.93
C GLN A 91 -7.50 7.34 14.54
N GLN A 92 -8.77 7.02 14.77
CA GLN A 92 -9.33 5.71 14.46
C GLN A 92 -9.38 5.40 12.96
N PRO A 93 -9.94 6.25 12.08
CA PRO A 93 -9.95 5.97 10.65
C PRO A 93 -8.53 5.86 10.08
N PHE A 94 -7.57 6.67 10.58
CA PHE A 94 -6.19 6.63 10.11
C PHE A 94 -5.49 5.34 10.51
N LYS A 95 -5.69 4.90 11.76
CA LYS A 95 -5.19 3.60 12.22
C LYS A 95 -5.73 2.46 11.36
N ARG A 96 -7.04 2.45 11.07
CA ARG A 96 -7.66 1.40 10.24
C ARG A 96 -7.15 1.44 8.80
N ALA A 97 -7.04 2.62 8.19
CA ALA A 97 -6.47 2.78 6.85
C ALA A 97 -5.02 2.26 6.78
N LEU A 98 -4.20 2.59 7.79
CA LEU A 98 -2.83 2.10 7.87
C LEU A 98 -2.78 0.57 8.03
N GLN A 99 -3.61 -0.02 8.91
CA GLN A 99 -3.69 -1.47 9.09
C GLN A 99 -4.11 -2.20 7.80
N CYS A 100 -5.08 -1.66 7.07
CA CYS A 100 -5.53 -2.20 5.79
C CYS A 100 -4.41 -2.20 4.75
N VAL A 101 -3.70 -1.08 4.59
CA VAL A 101 -2.60 -0.96 3.62
C VAL A 101 -1.43 -1.85 4.02
N CYS A 102 -1.01 -1.82 5.31
CA CYS A 102 0.10 -2.64 5.80
C CYS A 102 -0.16 -4.13 5.57
N SER A 103 -1.35 -4.63 5.95
CA SER A 103 -1.69 -6.05 5.79
C SER A 103 -1.68 -6.50 4.33
N LEU A 104 -2.12 -5.67 3.39
CA LEU A 104 -2.03 -5.98 1.96
C LEU A 104 -0.58 -6.02 1.46
N ILE A 105 0.26 -5.07 1.89
CA ILE A 105 1.69 -5.06 1.57
C ILE A 105 2.40 -6.27 2.18
N ASP A 106 2.17 -6.60 3.45
CA ASP A 106 2.77 -7.74 4.13
C ASP A 106 2.38 -9.06 3.45
N PHE A 107 1.11 -9.22 3.10
CA PHE A 107 0.66 -10.36 2.30
C PHE A 107 1.39 -10.44 0.95
N SER A 108 1.52 -9.32 0.24
CA SER A 108 2.18 -9.27 -1.06
C SER A 108 3.68 -9.61 -0.99
N LEU A 109 4.36 -9.26 0.11
CA LEU A 109 5.76 -9.57 0.35
C LEU A 109 5.92 -11.06 0.62
N MET A 110 5.03 -11.64 1.44
CA MET A 110 5.03 -13.08 1.70
C MET A 110 4.73 -13.89 0.44
N ALA A 111 3.77 -13.46 -0.39
CA ALA A 111 3.42 -14.15 -1.64
C ALA A 111 4.57 -14.24 -2.66
N GLN A 112 5.66 -13.48 -2.46
CA GLN A 112 6.87 -13.54 -3.28
C GLN A 112 7.87 -14.59 -2.81
N TYR A 113 7.64 -15.23 -1.67
CA TYR A 113 8.53 -16.28 -1.17
C TYR A 113 8.50 -17.49 -2.10
N ARG A 114 9.64 -18.14 -2.26
CA ARG A 114 9.76 -19.33 -3.14
C ARG A 114 9.07 -20.56 -2.56
N SER A 115 8.94 -20.60 -1.24
CA SER A 115 8.31 -21.68 -0.49
C SER A 115 7.79 -21.13 0.83
N HIS A 116 6.85 -21.88 1.41
CA HIS A 116 6.20 -21.52 2.66
C HIS A 116 6.30 -22.66 3.67
N THR A 117 6.55 -22.31 4.93
CA THR A 117 6.31 -23.18 6.08
C THR A 117 4.88 -23.00 6.59
N PRO A 118 4.34 -23.92 7.42
CA PRO A 118 3.04 -23.74 8.07
C PRO A 118 2.89 -22.40 8.79
N GLU A 119 3.96 -21.91 9.43
CA GLU A 119 3.98 -20.62 10.12
C GLU A 119 3.82 -19.46 9.14
N THR A 120 4.54 -19.48 8.02
CA THR A 120 4.43 -18.43 7.00
C THR A 120 3.08 -18.41 6.30
N LEU A 121 2.45 -19.59 6.11
CA LEU A 121 1.08 -19.67 5.61
C LEU A 121 0.08 -19.04 6.60
N ARG A 122 0.26 -19.31 7.91
CA ARG A 122 -0.55 -18.70 8.96
C ARG A 122 -0.40 -17.17 8.97
N TYR A 123 0.79 -16.64 8.74
CA TYR A 123 0.98 -15.19 8.60
C TYR A 123 0.23 -14.62 7.40
N MET A 124 0.31 -15.27 6.23
CA MET A 124 -0.44 -14.85 5.04
C MET A 124 -1.95 -14.82 5.29
N GLU A 125 -2.48 -15.85 5.94
CA GLU A 125 -3.91 -15.91 6.29
C GLU A 125 -4.30 -14.80 7.27
N GLN A 126 -3.45 -14.50 8.25
CA GLN A 126 -3.66 -13.39 9.18
C GLN A 126 -3.64 -12.03 8.47
N TYR A 127 -2.73 -11.83 7.53
CA TYR A 127 -2.66 -10.60 6.74
C TYR A 127 -3.92 -10.43 5.88
N LEU A 128 -4.37 -11.47 5.18
CA LEU A 128 -5.62 -11.42 4.42
C LEU A 128 -6.83 -11.13 5.30
N ARG A 129 -6.93 -11.80 6.45
CA ARG A 129 -8.00 -11.55 7.43
C ARG A 129 -8.02 -10.09 7.87
N THR A 130 -6.85 -9.56 8.27
CA THR A 130 -6.69 -8.17 8.70
C THR A 130 -7.09 -7.19 7.59
N PHE A 131 -6.69 -7.47 6.34
CA PHE A 131 -7.11 -6.68 5.18
C PHE A 131 -8.63 -6.68 5.03
N HIS A 132 -9.27 -7.85 5.09
CA HIS A 132 -10.73 -7.95 4.96
C HIS A 132 -11.51 -7.27 6.09
N GLU A 133 -11.02 -7.33 7.32
CA GLU A 133 -11.62 -6.68 8.50
C GLU A 133 -11.48 -5.15 8.51
N THR A 134 -10.57 -4.60 7.69
CA THR A 134 -10.26 -3.16 7.68
C THR A 134 -10.57 -2.47 6.36
N ARG A 135 -10.73 -3.20 5.25
CA ARG A 135 -10.99 -2.66 3.91
C ARG A 135 -12.28 -1.85 3.81
N ASP A 136 -13.23 -2.04 4.72
CA ASP A 136 -14.46 -1.24 4.77
C ASP A 136 -14.18 0.27 4.90
N ILE A 137 -13.03 0.65 5.49
CA ILE A 137 -12.58 2.05 5.55
C ILE A 137 -12.43 2.70 4.16
N PHE A 138 -12.28 1.88 3.12
CA PHE A 138 -12.07 2.31 1.75
C PHE A 138 -13.28 2.09 0.83
N LEU A 139 -14.39 1.52 1.32
CA LEU A 139 -15.53 1.14 0.46
C LEU A 139 -16.14 2.31 -0.31
N GLU A 140 -16.15 3.51 0.27
CA GLU A 140 -16.69 4.72 -0.37
C GLU A 140 -15.78 5.29 -1.47
N PHE A 141 -14.55 4.79 -1.62
CA PHE A 141 -13.57 5.26 -2.62
C PHE A 141 -13.31 4.22 -3.71
N ARG A 142 -14.07 3.12 -3.73
CA ARG A 142 -13.91 2.01 -4.68
C ARG A 142 -14.51 2.31 -6.05
#